data_AF-A0A392MM09-F1
#
_entry.id   AF-A0A392MM09-F1
#
_cell.length_a   1.000
_cell.length_b   1.000
_cell.length_c   1.000
_cell.angle_alpha   90.00
_cell.angle_beta   90.00
_cell.angle_gamma   90.00
#
_symmetry.space_group_name_H-M   'P 1'
#
loop_
_entity.id
_entity.type
_entity.pdbx_description
1 polymer ?
#
loop_
_entity_poly.entity_id
_entity_poly.type
_entity_poly.pdbx_seq_one_letter_code
_entity_poly.pdbx_strand_id
1 'polypeptide(L)'
;LAEGGPPPIGAQLALLDNLTRDIIIQFCLQEVGHIRAIKSTVRGFPRPLLNISKEAFAQVINSAFDKPLYPPFDAYANSINYLLASYVIPYVGLTGYVGAIPELQDYVSKKVN
;
A
#
# COMPACT_ATOMS: atom_id res chain seq x y z
N LEU A 1 -6.27 -12.30 1.18
CA LEU A 1 -7.50 -11.84 1.85
C LEU A 1 -7.70 -10.38 1.52
N ALA A 2 -8.89 -9.84 1.25
CA ALA A 2 -9.72 -10.01 0.03
C ALA A 2 -9.89 -11.44 -0.53
N GLU A 3 -11.12 -11.80 -0.89
CA GLU A 3 -11.68 -13.13 -1.25
C GLU A 3 -10.93 -13.87 -2.39
N GLY A 4 -9.64 -14.17 -2.18
CA GLY A 4 -8.74 -14.61 -3.24
C GLY A 4 -8.25 -13.46 -4.12
N GLY A 5 -8.07 -13.73 -5.42
CA GLY A 5 -7.58 -12.78 -6.44
C GLY A 5 -6.15 -13.08 -6.92
N PRO A 6 -5.73 -12.48 -8.05
CA PRO A 6 -4.43 -12.74 -8.67
C PRO A 6 -3.28 -12.25 -7.79
N PRO A 7 -2.17 -13.00 -7.66
CA PRO A 7 -1.02 -12.63 -6.84
C PRO A 7 -0.43 -11.27 -7.26
N PRO A 8 0.17 -10.51 -6.34
CA PRO A 8 0.82 -9.25 -6.67
C PRO A 8 2.03 -9.47 -7.59
N ILE A 9 2.32 -8.49 -8.45
CA ILE A 9 3.47 -8.50 -9.35
C ILE A 9 4.67 -7.84 -8.66
N GLY A 10 5.83 -8.49 -8.74
CA GLY A 10 7.12 -7.90 -8.40
C GLY A 10 7.41 -7.72 -6.91
N ALA A 11 6.57 -8.30 -6.04
CA ALA A 11 6.76 -8.31 -4.60
C ALA A 11 8.08 -9.01 -4.22
N GLN A 12 8.90 -8.36 -3.40
CA GLN A 12 10.18 -8.91 -2.93
C GLN A 12 10.38 -8.67 -1.44
N LEU A 13 11.27 -9.45 -0.83
CA LEU A 13 11.71 -9.20 0.54
C LEU A 13 12.73 -8.06 0.52
N ALA A 14 12.42 -6.96 1.19
CA ALA A 14 13.33 -5.83 1.30
C ALA A 14 14.52 -6.14 2.22
N LEU A 15 15.69 -5.59 1.90
CA LEU A 15 16.87 -5.66 2.75
C LEU A 15 16.77 -4.64 3.89
N LEU A 16 16.06 -5.02 4.96
CA LEU A 16 15.83 -4.17 6.12
C LEU A 16 16.81 -4.47 7.26
N ASP A 17 17.28 -3.41 7.91
CA ASP A 17 17.92 -3.48 9.23
C ASP A 17 16.93 -4.00 10.30
N ASN A 18 17.47 -4.43 11.43
CA ASN A 18 16.67 -5.10 12.47
C ASN A 18 15.55 -4.23 13.05
N LEU A 19 15.81 -2.93 13.27
CA LEU A 19 14.82 -2.03 13.84
C LEU A 19 13.71 -1.76 12.84
N THR A 20 14.05 -1.40 11.61
CA THR A 20 13.05 -1.14 10.56
C THR A 20 12.21 -2.38 10.29
N ARG A 21 12.83 -3.57 10.24
CA ARG A 21 12.11 -4.83 10.07
C ARG A 21 11.08 -5.07 11.16
N ASP A 22 11.47 -4.89 12.42
CA ASP A 22 10.57 -5.12 13.56
C ASP A 22 9.36 -4.19 13.51
N ILE A 23 9.58 -2.89 13.27
CA ILE A 23 8.52 -1.89 13.14
C ILE A 23 7.56 -2.26 11.99
N ILE A 24 8.09 -2.62 10.82
CA ILE A 24 7.27 -2.98 9.65
C ILE A 24 6.45 -4.24 9.91
N ILE A 25 6.98 -5.23 10.64
CA ILE A 25 6.21 -6.42 11.06
C ILE A 25 5.04 -6.01 11.97
N GLN A 26 5.26 -5.11 12.93
CA GLN A 26 4.20 -4.63 13.81
C GLN A 26 3.08 -3.92 13.03
N PHE A 27 3.42 -3.05 12.06
CA PHE A 27 2.42 -2.43 11.18
C PHE A 27 1.67 -3.47 10.34
N CYS A 28 2.37 -4.46 9.79
CA CYS A 28 1.74 -5.54 9.02
C CYS A 28 0.72 -6.32 9.87
N LEU A 29 1.02 -6.58 11.14
CA LEU A 29 0.09 -7.23 12.07
C LEU A 29 -1.15 -6.37 12.35
N GLN A 30 -0.96 -5.05 12.51
CA GLN A 30 -2.08 -4.10 12.67
C GLN A 30 -2.99 -4.07 11.43
N GLU A 31 -2.43 -4.02 10.22
CA GLU A 31 -3.21 -4.01 8.97
C GLU A 31 -3.98 -5.32 8.74
N VAL A 32 -3.42 -6.47 9.14
CA VAL A 32 -4.18 -7.73 9.15
C VAL A 32 -5.38 -7.63 10.10
N GLY A 33 -5.23 -6.97 11.25
CA GLY A 33 -6.34 -6.65 12.16
C GLY A 33 -7.41 -5.78 11.50
N HIS A 34 -7.02 -4.69 10.85
CA HIS A 34 -7.93 -3.82 10.10
C HIS A 34 -8.71 -4.59 9.03
N ILE A 35 -8.04 -5.40 8.20
CA ILE A 35 -8.69 -6.21 7.16
C ILE A 35 -9.73 -7.18 7.77
N ARG A 36 -9.43 -7.79 8.92
CA ARG A 36 -10.38 -8.69 9.62
C ARG A 36 -11.62 -7.92 10.11
N ALA A 37 -11.44 -6.75 10.70
CA ALA A 37 -12.54 -5.91 11.19
C ALA A 37 -13.44 -5.38 10.05
N ILE A 38 -12.83 -5.01 8.91
CA ILE A 38 -13.59 -4.63 7.72
C ILE A 38 -14.38 -5.83 7.20
N LYS A 39 -13.75 -7.00 7.06
CA LYS A 39 -14.40 -8.22 6.57
C LYS A 39 -15.53 -8.72 7.49
N SER A 40 -15.48 -8.46 8.79
CA SER A 40 -16.60 -8.78 9.69
C SER A 40 -17.80 -7.84 9.52
N THR A 41 -17.61 -6.68 8.88
CA THR A 41 -18.63 -5.64 8.74
C THR A 41 -19.22 -5.59 7.33
N VAL A 42 -18.39 -5.78 6.30
CA VAL A 42 -18.80 -5.72 4.89
C VAL A 42 -18.42 -6.98 4.13
N ARG A 43 -19.22 -7.32 3.10
CA ARG A 43 -18.89 -8.42 2.19
C ARG A 43 -17.56 -8.14 1.50
N GLY A 44 -16.63 -9.08 1.60
CA GLY A 44 -15.35 -9.01 0.90
C GLY A 44 -15.51 -9.16 -0.62
N PHE A 45 -14.51 -8.68 -1.35
CA PHE A 45 -14.34 -8.89 -2.79
C PHE A 45 -12.95 -9.47 -3.07
N PRO A 46 -12.71 -10.09 -4.24
CA PRO A 46 -11.39 -10.60 -4.60
C PRO A 46 -10.34 -9.48 -4.68
N ARG A 47 -9.11 -9.75 -4.27
CA ARG A 47 -8.04 -8.75 -4.30
C ARG A 47 -7.83 -8.27 -5.75
N PRO A 48 -7.75 -6.96 -6.01
CA PRO A 48 -7.32 -6.47 -7.32
C PRO A 48 -5.87 -6.89 -7.60
N LEU A 49 -5.48 -6.91 -8.87
CA LEU A 49 -4.09 -7.10 -9.24
C LEU A 49 -3.26 -5.90 -8.75
N LEU A 50 -2.31 -6.14 -7.86
CA LEU A 50 -1.42 -5.11 -7.34
C LEU A 50 -0.06 -5.23 -8.04
N ASN A 51 0.38 -4.15 -8.69
CA ASN A 51 1.74 -4.06 -9.18
C ASN A 51 2.59 -3.29 -8.16
N ILE A 52 3.41 -4.04 -7.42
CA ILE A 52 4.34 -3.50 -6.41
C ILE A 52 5.78 -3.81 -6.80
N SER A 53 6.04 -3.92 -8.11
CA SER A 53 7.40 -4.12 -8.63
C SER A 53 8.29 -2.90 -8.37
N LYS A 54 9.61 -3.12 -8.28
CA LYS A 54 10.58 -2.02 -8.17
C LYS A 54 10.48 -1.06 -9.36
N GLU A 55 10.10 -1.55 -10.53
CA GLU A 55 9.88 -0.74 -11.73
C GLU A 55 8.68 0.20 -11.56
N ALA A 56 7.58 -0.25 -10.96
CA ALA A 56 6.43 0.60 -10.65
C ALA A 56 6.79 1.69 -9.64
N PHE A 57 7.52 1.35 -8.58
CA PHE A 57 8.03 2.35 -7.63
C PHE A 57 9.01 3.32 -8.31
N ALA A 58 9.92 2.83 -9.14
CA ALA A 58 10.85 3.68 -9.88
C ALA A 58 10.13 4.68 -10.77
N GLN A 59 9.04 4.28 -11.44
CA GLN A 59 8.22 5.20 -12.24
C GLN A 59 7.62 6.32 -11.38
N VAL A 60 7.03 5.99 -10.23
CA VAL A 60 6.46 6.99 -9.31
C VAL A 60 7.55 7.97 -8.83
N ILE A 61 8.71 7.46 -8.43
CA ILE A 61 9.81 8.30 -7.98
C ILE A 61 10.36 9.14 -9.13
N ASN A 62 10.54 8.59 -10.33
CA ASN A 62 10.96 9.36 -11.50
C ASN A 62 9.99 10.52 -11.80
N SER A 63 8.68 10.29 -11.70
CA SER A 63 7.66 11.34 -11.84
C SER A 63 7.78 12.41 -10.75
N ALA A 64 8.09 12.02 -9.51
CA ALA A 64 8.30 12.99 -8.43
C ALA A 64 9.56 13.86 -8.62
N PHE A 65 10.58 13.34 -9.30
CA PHE A 65 11.84 14.05 -9.58
C PHE A 65 11.88 14.70 -10.98
N ASP A 66 10.82 14.54 -11.79
CA ASP A 66 10.72 14.96 -13.18
C ASP A 66 11.89 14.46 -14.07
N LYS A 67 12.47 13.31 -13.72
CA LYS A 67 13.54 12.65 -14.49
C LYS A 67 13.78 11.20 -14.06
N PRO A 68 14.32 10.34 -14.94
CA PRO A 68 14.85 9.04 -14.54
C PRO A 68 16.03 9.16 -13.58
N LEU A 69 16.01 8.38 -12.49
CA LEU A 69 17.16 8.24 -11.59
C LEU A 69 18.14 7.18 -12.10
N TYR A 70 19.44 7.38 -11.83
CA TYR A 70 20.50 6.41 -12.13
C TYR A 70 21.38 6.18 -10.88
N PRO A 71 21.40 4.96 -10.30
CA PRO A 71 20.59 3.81 -10.68
C PRO A 71 19.08 4.04 -10.45
N PRO A 72 18.18 3.27 -11.11
CA PRO A 72 16.74 3.34 -10.86
C PRO A 72 16.42 3.12 -9.37
N PHE A 73 15.40 3.80 -8.87
CA PHE A 73 14.96 3.61 -7.49
C PHE A 73 14.47 2.17 -7.28
N ASP A 74 15.00 1.51 -6.26
CA ASP A 74 14.62 0.14 -5.89
C ASP A 74 14.06 0.15 -4.46
N ALA A 75 12.75 -0.06 -4.35
CA ALA A 75 12.02 -0.08 -3.08
C ALA A 75 12.49 -1.18 -2.12
N TYR A 76 13.20 -2.21 -2.60
CA TYR A 76 13.62 -3.37 -1.82
C TYR A 76 15.11 -3.33 -1.44
N ALA A 77 15.87 -2.36 -1.95
CA ALA A 77 17.33 -2.35 -1.84
C ALA A 77 17.86 -2.11 -0.42
N ASN A 78 17.17 -1.32 0.39
CA ASN A 78 17.57 -1.01 1.77
C ASN A 78 16.40 -0.40 2.57
N SER A 79 16.58 -0.23 3.88
CA SER A 79 15.58 0.37 4.78
C SER A 79 15.11 1.77 4.36
N ILE A 80 16.02 2.64 3.91
CA ILE A 80 15.65 4.02 3.53
C ILE A 80 14.75 4.00 2.30
N ASN A 81 15.12 3.25 1.27
CA ASN A 81 14.31 3.10 0.07
C ASN A 81 12.94 2.47 0.41
N TYR A 82 12.92 1.47 1.29
CA TYR A 82 11.67 0.84 1.70
C TYR A 82 10.76 1.79 2.46
N LEU A 83 11.30 2.62 3.36
CA LEU A 83 10.54 3.63 4.08
C LEU A 83 9.98 4.71 3.15
N LEU A 84 10.79 5.19 2.18
CA LEU A 84 10.33 6.12 1.16
C LEU A 84 9.21 5.52 0.31
N ALA A 85 9.36 4.27 -0.14
CA ALA A 85 8.34 3.55 -0.89
C ALA A 85 7.06 3.32 -0.06
N SER A 86 7.23 3.01 1.22
CA SER A 86 6.11 2.83 2.16
C SER A 86 5.35 4.12 2.35
N TYR A 87 6.01 5.28 2.35
CA TYR A 87 5.36 6.58 2.48
C TYR A 87 4.53 6.99 1.25
N VAL A 88 4.88 6.50 0.05
CA VAL A 88 4.08 6.72 -1.17
C VAL A 88 2.67 6.13 -1.02
N ILE A 89 2.52 4.98 -0.36
CA ILE A 89 1.27 4.22 -0.31
C ILE A 89 0.17 4.92 0.51
N PRO A 90 0.39 5.41 1.75
CA PRO A 90 -0.60 6.14 2.52
C PRO A 90 -1.10 7.41 1.82
N TYR A 91 -0.27 8.08 1.02
CA TYR A 91 -0.72 9.23 0.24
C TYR A 91 -1.76 8.82 -0.82
N VAL A 92 -1.53 7.69 -1.50
CA VAL A 92 -2.51 7.09 -2.42
C VAL A 92 -3.74 6.57 -1.67
N GLY A 93 -3.56 6.00 -0.48
CA GLY A 93 -4.67 5.49 0.35
C GLY A 93 -5.60 6.59 0.85
N LEU A 94 -5.04 7.68 1.38
CA LEU A 94 -5.81 8.84 1.85
C LEU A 94 -6.57 9.50 0.70
N THR A 95 -5.90 9.71 -0.43
CA THR A 95 -6.55 10.27 -1.63
C THR A 95 -7.66 9.34 -2.15
N GLY A 96 -7.46 8.03 -2.06
CA GLY A 96 -8.49 7.03 -2.35
C GLY A 96 -9.72 7.14 -1.44
N TYR A 97 -9.52 7.23 -0.12
CA TYR A 97 -10.64 7.37 0.83
C TYR A 97 -11.42 8.67 0.60
N VAL A 98 -10.72 9.80 0.51
CA VAL A 98 -11.37 11.10 0.26
C VAL A 98 -12.06 11.12 -1.10
N GLY A 99 -11.41 10.56 -2.13
CA GLY A 99 -11.95 10.46 -3.48
C GLY A 99 -13.17 9.54 -3.59
N ALA A 100 -13.32 8.58 -2.68
CA ALA A 100 -14.48 7.68 -2.64
C ALA A 100 -15.69 8.28 -1.89
N ILE A 101 -15.54 9.36 -1.13
CA ILE A 101 -16.64 9.99 -0.37
C ILE A 101 -17.84 10.37 -1.26
N PRO A 102 -17.65 11.01 -2.44
CA PRO A 102 -18.76 11.34 -3.33
C PRO A 102 -19.54 10.13 -3.84
N GLU A 103 -18.88 8.96 -3.93
CA GLU A 103 -19.46 7.71 -4.42
C GLU A 103 -20.29 6.98 -3.37
N LEU A 104 -20.26 7.41 -2.11
CA LEU A 104 -21.10 6.85 -1.06
C LEU A 104 -22.56 7.26 -1.29
N GLN A 105 -23.47 6.30 -1.38
CA GLN A 105 -24.90 6.55 -1.61
C GLN A 105 -25.75 6.34 -0.36
N ASP A 106 -25.33 5.46 0.56
CA ASP A 106 -26.07 5.10 1.76
C ASP A 106 -25.87 6.15 2.89
N TYR A 107 -26.94 6.46 3.61
CA TYR A 107 -26.96 7.34 4.78
C TYR A 107 -26.05 6.81 5.90
N VAL A 108 -26.03 5.49 6.11
CA VAL A 108 -25.19 4.87 7.15
C VAL A 108 -23.70 5.09 6.85
N SER A 109 -23.30 4.97 5.58
CA SER A 109 -21.92 5.17 5.13
C SER A 109 -21.45 6.64 5.20
N LYS A 110 -22.38 7.60 5.25
CA LYS A 110 -22.09 9.05 5.35
C LYS A 110 -22.11 9.60 6.77
N LYS A 111 -22.48 8.78 7.75
CA LYS A 111 -22.59 9.22 9.14
C LYS A 111 -21.20 9.45 9.72
N VAL A 112 -20.88 10.70 10.04
CA VAL A 112 -19.70 11.06 10.83
C VAL A 112 -20.11 10.94 12.30
N ASN A 113 -19.36 10.15 13.08
CA ASN A 113 -19.58 10.03 14.53
C ASN A 113 -19.21 11.31 15.27
#